data_AF-W8RW60-F1
#
_entry.id   AF-W8RW60-F1
#
_cell.length_a   1.000
_cell.length_b   1.000
_cell.length_c   1.000
_cell.angle_alpha   90.00
_cell.angle_beta   90.00
_cell.angle_gamma   90.00
#
_symmetry.space_group_name_H-M   'P 1'
#
loop_
_entity.id
_entity.type
_entity.pdbx_description
1 polymer ?
#
loop_
_entity_poly.entity_id
_entity_poly.type
_entity_poly.pdbx_seq_one_letter_code
_entity_poly.pdbx_strand_id
1 'polypeptide(L)'
;MTGRYTRGVARALALVIALTTPLAAQDLGSVRLGAPLPEDLPDPIGQEVQGPFAYALWRRPDGTAMSVTSDARTGSTLYIEIWNAEGGPRPAPLPGLSFGQTTQADLVARFGSEGIVFAGRGRAAALDERAAIFTTYEIEGSSAVLSFVSLMPLAQASPDTAGQARLDAVILAHGPYLDTIWGANRGRLEGYRPIPDPFAD
;
A
#
# COMPACT_ATOMS: atom_id res chain seq x y z
N MET A 1 1.52 -75.39 -22.78
CA MET A 1 2.87 -74.79 -22.80
C MET A 1 2.74 -73.35 -23.26
N THR A 2 2.62 -72.42 -22.32
CA THR A 2 2.44 -70.99 -22.58
C THR A 2 3.55 -70.24 -21.88
N GLY A 3 4.33 -69.50 -22.66
CA GLY A 3 5.33 -68.57 -22.16
C GLY A 3 5.18 -67.24 -22.86
N ARG A 4 5.15 -66.15 -22.08
CA ARG A 4 6.16 -65.09 -22.07
C ARG A 4 5.68 -63.94 -21.18
N TYR A 5 6.58 -63.54 -20.28
CA TYR A 5 6.53 -62.33 -19.48
C TYR A 5 6.76 -61.09 -20.37
N THR A 6 5.99 -60.02 -20.13
CA THR A 6 6.35 -58.66 -20.55
C THR A 6 6.31 -57.72 -19.35
N ARG A 7 7.51 -57.26 -18.94
CA ARG A 7 7.75 -56.01 -18.20
C ARG A 7 7.26 -54.87 -19.11
N GLY A 8 6.51 -53.85 -18.70
CA GLY A 8 6.66 -52.99 -17.53
C GLY A 8 7.22 -51.65 -17.99
N VAL A 9 6.45 -50.56 -17.89
CA VAL A 9 6.93 -49.17 -17.66
C VAL A 9 5.74 -48.38 -17.08
N ALA A 10 5.73 -48.14 -15.77
CA ALA A 10 4.83 -47.17 -15.15
C ALA A 10 5.47 -45.77 -15.30
N ARG A 11 4.78 -44.86 -15.99
CA ARG A 11 5.16 -43.44 -16.04
C ARG A 11 4.76 -42.78 -14.72
N ALA A 12 5.74 -42.40 -13.91
CA ALA A 12 5.51 -41.57 -12.73
C ALA A 12 5.14 -40.15 -13.19
N LEU A 13 3.94 -39.71 -12.85
CA LEU A 13 3.49 -38.32 -13.02
C LEU A 13 4.06 -37.53 -11.83
N ALA A 14 5.08 -36.70 -12.06
CA ALA A 14 5.59 -35.80 -11.05
C ALA A 14 4.61 -34.62 -10.89
N LEU A 15 3.85 -34.62 -9.80
CA LEU A 15 3.02 -33.50 -9.37
C LEU A 15 3.95 -32.40 -8.84
N VAL A 16 4.20 -31.36 -9.63
CA VAL A 16 4.84 -30.13 -9.15
C VAL A 16 3.80 -29.38 -8.33
N ILE A 17 3.83 -29.55 -7.01
CA ILE A 17 3.10 -28.70 -6.08
C ILE A 17 3.84 -27.36 -6.09
N ALA A 18 3.29 -26.38 -6.82
CA ALA A 18 3.70 -25.00 -6.69
C ALA A 18 3.35 -24.57 -5.25
N LEU A 19 4.35 -24.52 -4.37
CA LEU A 19 4.24 -23.85 -3.09
C LEU A 19 4.05 -22.36 -3.39
N THR A 20 2.80 -21.92 -3.51
CA THR A 20 2.49 -20.50 -3.41
C THR A 20 2.81 -20.12 -1.98
N THR A 21 3.98 -19.52 -1.76
CA THR A 21 4.27 -18.83 -0.51
C THR A 21 3.07 -17.92 -0.23
N PRO A 22 2.41 -18.04 0.93
CA PRO A 22 1.38 -17.07 1.29
C PRO A 22 2.03 -15.71 1.20
N LEU A 23 1.45 -14.80 0.41
CA LEU A 23 1.84 -13.41 0.41
C LEU A 23 1.80 -12.98 1.88
N ALA A 24 2.90 -12.45 2.42
CA ALA A 24 2.88 -11.90 3.77
C ALA A 24 1.69 -10.95 3.85
N ALA A 25 0.81 -11.15 4.83
CA ALA A 25 -0.37 -10.32 4.97
C ALA A 25 0.06 -9.00 5.62
N GLN A 26 -0.07 -7.90 4.89
CA GLN A 26 0.17 -6.57 5.44
C GLN A 26 -1.12 -6.00 6.04
N ASP A 27 -1.05 -5.55 7.29
CA ASP A 27 -2.16 -4.96 8.02
C ASP A 27 -1.93 -3.45 8.21
N LEU A 28 -2.95 -2.63 7.92
CA LEU A 28 -2.92 -1.19 8.17
C LEU A 28 -4.21 -0.78 8.90
N GLY A 29 -4.08 -0.30 10.15
CA GLY A 29 -5.24 0.14 10.94
C GLY A 29 -6.26 -0.95 11.25
N SER A 30 -5.80 -2.19 11.46
CA SER A 30 -6.62 -3.41 11.64
C SER A 30 -7.28 -3.95 10.37
N VAL A 31 -7.04 -3.35 9.21
CA VAL A 31 -7.50 -3.85 7.91
C VAL A 31 -6.37 -4.59 7.22
N ARG A 32 -6.66 -5.80 6.75
CA ARG A 32 -5.69 -6.66 6.06
C ARG A 32 -5.80 -6.51 4.54
N LEU A 33 -4.67 -6.20 3.91
CA LEU A 33 -4.60 -6.15 2.46
C LEU A 33 -4.85 -7.54 1.85
N GLY A 34 -5.72 -7.61 0.83
CA GLY A 34 -6.11 -8.86 0.17
C GLY A 34 -7.18 -9.70 0.88
N ALA A 35 -7.59 -9.34 2.10
CA ALA A 35 -8.67 -10.02 2.82
C ALA A 35 -9.97 -9.21 2.80
N PRO A 36 -11.13 -9.83 3.07
CA PRO A 36 -12.35 -9.10 3.39
C PRO A 36 -12.16 -8.16 4.58
N LEU A 37 -13.00 -7.12 4.65
CA LEU A 37 -13.05 -6.25 5.81
C LEU A 37 -13.39 -7.05 7.08
N PRO A 38 -12.76 -6.75 8.23
CA PRO A 38 -13.14 -7.34 9.51
C PRO A 38 -14.62 -7.09 9.84
N GLU A 39 -15.29 -8.11 10.37
CA GLU A 39 -16.72 -8.03 10.74
C GLU A 39 -16.97 -7.12 11.96
N ASP A 40 -15.93 -6.82 12.74
CA ASP A 40 -15.99 -5.99 13.96
C ASP A 40 -15.68 -4.51 13.69
N LEU A 41 -15.42 -4.11 12.44
CA LEU A 41 -15.36 -2.70 12.09
C LEU A 41 -16.74 -2.03 12.32
N PRO A 42 -16.76 -0.79 12.83
CA PRO A 42 -18.01 -0.03 12.91
C PRO A 42 -18.56 0.24 11.51
N ASP A 43 -19.84 0.63 11.42
CA ASP A 43 -20.42 1.04 10.15
C ASP A 43 -19.67 2.25 9.55
N PRO A 44 -19.39 2.24 8.24
CA PRO A 44 -18.74 3.37 7.57
C PRO A 44 -19.68 4.58 7.52
N ILE A 45 -19.09 5.78 7.62
CA ILE A 45 -19.81 7.05 7.47
C ILE A 45 -20.10 7.39 6.00
N GLY A 46 -19.50 6.65 5.07
CA GLY A 46 -19.75 6.76 3.64
C GLY A 46 -19.38 5.46 2.95
N GLN A 47 -20.20 5.02 2.00
CA GLN A 47 -19.95 3.83 1.22
C GLN A 47 -20.50 4.02 -0.20
N GLU A 48 -19.79 3.48 -1.19
CA GLU A 48 -20.18 3.55 -2.59
C GLU A 48 -19.68 2.32 -3.33
N VAL A 49 -20.43 1.86 -4.34
CA VAL A 49 -19.95 0.85 -5.29
C VAL A 49 -19.87 1.50 -6.66
N GLN A 50 -18.67 1.52 -7.24
CA GLN A 50 -18.41 2.07 -8.57
C GLN A 50 -17.73 1.02 -9.44
N GLY A 51 -18.49 0.48 -10.39
CA GLY A 51 -18.01 -0.58 -11.28
C GLY A 51 -17.53 -1.81 -10.49
N PRO A 52 -16.27 -2.26 -10.64
CA PRO A 52 -15.75 -3.44 -9.95
C PRO A 52 -15.28 -3.15 -8.51
N PHE A 53 -15.40 -1.91 -8.03
CA PHE A 53 -14.83 -1.49 -6.74
C PHE A 53 -15.92 -1.06 -5.76
N ALA A 54 -15.72 -1.43 -4.49
CA ALA A 54 -16.50 -0.94 -3.36
C ALA A 54 -15.60 -0.06 -2.49
N TYR A 55 -16.11 1.09 -2.09
CA TYR A 55 -15.43 2.10 -1.29
C TYR A 55 -16.15 2.24 0.04
N ALA A 56 -15.40 2.36 1.12
CA ALA A 56 -15.93 2.65 2.43
C ALA A 56 -15.02 3.63 3.18
N LEU A 57 -15.64 4.50 3.99
CA LEU A 57 -15.00 5.62 4.68
C LEU A 57 -15.38 5.61 6.16
N TRP A 58 -14.39 5.80 7.03
CA TRP A 58 -14.56 5.93 8.47
C TRP A 58 -13.88 7.19 9.00
N ARG A 59 -14.50 7.84 9.98
CA ARG A 59 -13.82 8.72 10.94
C ARG A 59 -13.53 7.93 12.20
N ARG A 60 -12.32 8.05 12.72
CA ARG A 60 -11.85 7.27 13.86
C ARG A 60 -11.77 8.15 15.12
N PRO A 61 -11.96 7.58 16.32
CA PRO A 61 -11.91 8.35 17.57
C PRO A 61 -10.55 8.99 17.88
N ASP A 62 -9.47 8.52 17.25
CA ASP A 62 -8.12 9.09 17.35
C ASP A 62 -7.91 10.33 16.45
N GLY A 63 -8.98 10.80 15.81
CA GLY A 63 -9.00 11.94 14.89
C GLY A 63 -8.29 11.69 13.55
N THR A 64 -8.01 10.42 13.24
CA THR A 64 -7.70 10.00 11.88
C THR A 64 -8.97 9.67 11.11
N ALA A 65 -8.86 9.60 9.79
CA ALA A 65 -9.86 8.98 8.94
C ALA A 65 -9.22 7.84 8.16
N MET A 66 -10.04 6.88 7.74
CA MET A 66 -9.61 5.72 6.98
C MET A 66 -10.55 5.51 5.81
N SER A 67 -10.00 5.24 4.64
CA SER A 67 -10.75 4.74 3.49
C SER A 67 -10.22 3.37 3.09
N VAL A 68 -11.13 2.53 2.61
CA VAL A 68 -10.79 1.23 2.05
C VAL A 68 -11.48 1.10 0.70
N THR A 69 -10.72 0.64 -0.29
CA THR A 69 -11.27 0.16 -1.55
C THR A 69 -11.11 -1.35 -1.62
N SER A 70 -12.19 -2.06 -1.95
CA SER A 70 -12.23 -3.50 -2.12
C SER A 70 -12.73 -3.89 -3.52
N ASP A 71 -12.40 -5.09 -3.96
CA ASP A 71 -13.05 -5.73 -5.10
C ASP A 71 -14.52 -6.01 -4.74
N ALA A 72 -15.47 -5.42 -5.48
CA ALA A 72 -16.89 -5.47 -5.16
C ALA A 72 -17.50 -6.88 -5.29
N ARG A 73 -16.83 -7.80 -5.98
CA ARG A 73 -17.31 -9.17 -6.21
C ARG A 73 -16.83 -10.13 -5.12
N THR A 74 -15.59 -9.96 -4.67
CA THR A 74 -14.93 -10.87 -3.72
C THR A 74 -14.83 -10.30 -2.31
N GLY A 75 -15.01 -8.99 -2.14
CA GLY A 75 -14.79 -8.26 -0.90
C GLY A 75 -13.31 -8.05 -0.54
N SER A 76 -12.38 -8.55 -1.35
CA SER A 76 -10.95 -8.48 -1.06
C SER A 76 -10.45 -7.03 -1.07
N THR A 77 -9.78 -6.62 0.01
CA THR A 77 -9.24 -5.27 0.18
C THR A 77 -8.08 -5.03 -0.80
N LEU A 78 -8.20 -3.99 -1.62
CA LEU A 78 -7.23 -3.60 -2.65
C LEU A 78 -6.37 -2.39 -2.24
N TYR A 79 -6.90 -1.52 -1.40
CA TYR A 79 -6.30 -0.25 -1.02
C TYR A 79 -6.81 0.18 0.34
N ILE A 80 -5.92 0.65 1.20
CA ILE A 80 -6.20 1.21 2.52
C ILE A 80 -5.45 2.54 2.60
N GLU A 81 -6.13 3.61 2.99
CA GLU A 81 -5.51 4.90 3.29
C GLU A 81 -5.95 5.37 4.67
N ILE A 82 -5.00 5.80 5.48
CA ILE A 82 -5.25 6.42 6.79
C ILE A 82 -4.61 7.79 6.79
N TRP A 83 -5.37 8.83 7.14
CA TRP A 83 -4.88 10.21 7.14
C TRP A 83 -5.31 11.02 8.35
N ASN A 84 -4.60 12.13 8.54
CA ASN A 84 -4.78 13.07 9.64
C ASN A 84 -5.98 14.01 9.42
N ALA A 85 -7.19 13.52 9.67
CA ALA A 85 -8.43 14.25 9.38
C ALA A 85 -8.59 15.55 10.19
N GLU A 86 -8.04 15.63 11.39
CA GLU A 86 -8.14 16.80 12.28
C GLU A 86 -6.90 17.70 12.26
N GLY A 87 -5.83 17.28 11.58
CA GLY A 87 -4.55 18.00 11.56
C GLY A 87 -3.75 17.89 12.87
N GLY A 88 -2.60 18.56 12.92
CA GLY A 88 -1.72 18.56 14.10
C GLY A 88 -1.00 17.23 14.38
N PRO A 89 -0.12 17.19 15.41
CA PRO A 89 0.65 16.01 15.77
C PRO A 89 -0.19 14.84 16.27
N ARG A 90 -0.01 13.65 15.70
CA ARG A 90 -0.58 12.40 16.24
C ARG A 90 0.15 11.16 15.70
N PRO A 91 0.08 10.00 16.38
CA PRO A 91 0.70 8.77 15.90
C PRO A 91 0.18 8.38 14.51
N ALA A 92 1.10 7.92 13.65
CA ALA A 92 0.75 7.32 12.36
C ALA A 92 0.68 5.78 12.51
N PRO A 93 0.04 5.05 11.58
CA PRO A 93 -0.17 3.61 11.70
C PRO A 93 1.10 2.74 11.53
N LEU A 94 2.30 3.35 11.51
CA LEU A 94 3.58 2.65 11.54
C LEU A 94 4.39 3.10 12.76
N PRO A 95 5.04 2.17 13.50
CA PRO A 95 5.84 2.51 14.67
C PRO A 95 6.90 3.58 14.37
N GLY A 96 6.99 4.58 15.25
CA GLY A 96 7.96 5.67 15.14
C GLY A 96 7.63 6.76 14.11
N LEU A 97 6.49 6.68 13.41
CA LEU A 97 6.01 7.74 12.54
C LEU A 97 4.90 8.55 13.23
N SER A 98 4.78 9.82 12.90
CA SER A 98 3.75 10.71 13.43
C SER A 98 3.25 11.68 12.37
N PHE A 99 1.93 11.70 12.18
CA PHE A 99 1.25 12.67 11.34
C PHE A 99 1.51 14.09 11.85
N GLY A 100 1.67 15.04 10.92
CA GLY A 100 1.96 16.44 11.22
C GLY A 100 3.34 16.70 11.83
N GLN A 101 4.21 15.68 11.97
CA GLN A 101 5.54 15.81 12.56
C GLN A 101 6.63 15.17 11.71
N THR A 102 6.52 13.89 11.37
CA THR A 102 7.46 13.18 10.50
C THR A 102 7.56 13.91 9.17
N THR A 103 8.77 14.21 8.73
CA THR A 103 9.02 14.88 7.45
C THR A 103 9.28 13.89 6.32
N GLN A 104 9.18 14.35 5.07
CA GLN A 104 9.58 13.56 3.91
C GLN A 104 11.06 13.17 3.99
N ALA A 105 11.93 14.05 4.48
CA ALA A 105 13.33 13.73 4.70
C ALA A 105 13.52 12.60 5.73
N ASP A 106 12.71 12.57 6.80
CA ASP A 106 12.74 11.47 7.78
C ASP A 106 12.35 10.13 7.15
N LEU A 107 11.36 10.13 6.25
CA LEU A 107 10.95 8.92 5.50
C LEU A 107 12.08 8.43 4.59
N VAL A 108 12.71 9.34 3.85
CA VAL A 108 13.87 9.00 2.99
C VAL A 108 15.03 8.46 3.82
N ALA A 109 15.33 9.08 4.96
CA ALA A 109 16.36 8.62 5.87
C ALA A 109 16.05 7.22 6.43
N ARG A 110 14.78 6.94 6.76
CA ARG A 110 14.33 5.65 7.30
C ARG A 110 14.41 4.53 6.25
N PHE A 111 14.01 4.80 5.01
CA PHE A 111 13.86 3.77 3.96
C PHE A 111 14.96 3.81 2.90
N GLY A 112 15.94 4.71 3.03
CA GLY A 112 17.17 4.74 2.26
C GLY A 112 17.07 5.27 0.83
N SER A 113 15.90 5.73 0.39
CA SER A 113 15.71 6.36 -0.93
C SER A 113 14.42 7.17 -1.00
N GLU A 114 14.26 7.94 -2.07
CA GLU A 114 13.00 8.64 -2.41
C GLU A 114 11.91 7.71 -2.96
N GLY A 115 12.22 6.42 -3.15
CA GLY A 115 11.23 5.42 -3.54
C GLY A 115 11.04 5.28 -5.04
N ILE A 116 9.81 4.94 -5.42
CA ILE A 116 9.34 4.82 -6.80
C ILE A 116 8.36 5.93 -7.16
N VAL A 117 8.21 6.17 -8.45
CA VAL A 117 7.29 7.16 -9.02
C VAL A 117 6.36 6.49 -10.01
N PHE A 118 5.05 6.57 -9.77
CA PHE A 118 4.06 6.12 -10.73
C PHE A 118 3.87 7.17 -11.82
N ALA A 119 3.94 6.78 -13.10
CA ALA A 119 3.93 7.73 -14.23
C ALA A 119 2.69 8.64 -14.29
N GLY A 120 1.51 8.15 -13.90
CA GLY A 120 0.27 8.94 -13.90
C GLY A 120 0.06 9.78 -12.63
N ARG A 121 0.74 9.47 -11.53
CA ARG A 121 0.67 10.23 -10.26
C ARG A 121 1.78 11.26 -10.13
N GLY A 122 2.99 10.95 -10.63
CA GLY A 122 4.18 11.77 -10.43
C GLY A 122 4.68 11.76 -8.99
N ARG A 123 5.64 12.66 -8.70
CA ARG A 123 6.26 12.82 -7.37
C ARG A 123 5.49 13.75 -6.44
N ALA A 124 4.69 14.64 -7.02
CA ALA A 124 3.94 15.63 -6.29
C ALA A 124 2.66 16.00 -7.02
N ALA A 125 1.65 16.43 -6.27
CA ALA A 125 0.40 16.98 -6.80
C ALA A 125 -0.01 18.22 -6.00
N ALA A 126 -0.66 19.17 -6.66
CA ALA A 126 -1.34 20.26 -5.97
C ALA A 126 -2.70 19.77 -5.44
N LEU A 127 -2.98 20.05 -4.17
CA LEU A 127 -4.24 19.82 -3.47
C LEU A 127 -4.68 21.16 -2.87
N ASP A 128 -5.42 21.94 -3.65
CA ASP A 128 -5.80 23.31 -3.33
C ASP A 128 -4.57 24.18 -2.94
N GLU A 129 -4.52 24.67 -1.70
CA GLU A 129 -3.41 25.49 -1.18
C GLU A 129 -2.23 24.67 -0.63
N ARG A 130 -2.23 23.35 -0.84
CA ARG A 130 -1.18 22.43 -0.38
C ARG A 130 -0.51 21.71 -1.55
N ALA A 131 0.76 21.38 -1.37
CA ALA A 131 1.45 20.40 -2.20
C ALA A 131 1.49 19.06 -1.44
N ALA A 132 1.08 17.99 -2.12
CA ALA A 132 1.27 16.62 -1.68
C ALA A 132 2.53 16.06 -2.33
N ILE A 133 3.44 15.55 -1.51
CA ILE A 133 4.67 14.87 -1.92
C ILE A 133 4.49 13.38 -1.63
N PHE A 134 4.64 12.56 -2.67
CA PHE A 134 4.48 11.11 -2.57
C PHE A 134 5.85 10.46 -2.40
N THR A 135 6.00 9.65 -1.35
CA THR A 135 7.19 8.81 -1.13
C THR A 135 6.73 7.36 -1.04
N THR A 136 7.11 6.54 -2.01
CA THR A 136 6.45 5.25 -2.25
C THR A 136 7.44 4.10 -2.39
N TYR A 137 7.16 2.95 -1.79
CA TYR A 137 8.03 1.77 -1.79
C TYR A 137 7.25 0.51 -2.10
N GLU A 138 7.87 -0.41 -2.85
CA GLU A 138 7.40 -1.80 -2.94
C GLU A 138 7.87 -2.54 -1.68
N ILE A 139 7.03 -3.44 -1.15
CA ILE A 139 7.39 -4.29 -0.02
C ILE A 139 7.99 -5.59 -0.55
N GLU A 140 9.20 -5.92 -0.08
CA GLU A 140 9.96 -7.10 -0.47
C GLU A 140 9.13 -8.39 -0.31
N GLY A 141 9.19 -9.26 -1.31
CA GLY A 141 8.48 -10.55 -1.28
C GLY A 141 6.96 -10.47 -1.44
N SER A 142 6.38 -9.29 -1.72
CA SER A 142 4.95 -9.10 -1.88
C SER A 142 4.58 -8.31 -3.15
N SER A 143 3.29 -8.27 -3.49
CA SER A 143 2.74 -7.33 -4.48
C SER A 143 2.27 -6.02 -3.84
N ALA A 144 2.50 -5.81 -2.55
CA ALA A 144 2.04 -4.64 -1.82
C ALA A 144 2.96 -3.44 -2.05
N VAL A 145 2.36 -2.26 -2.02
CA VAL A 145 3.02 -0.97 -2.14
C VAL A 145 2.59 -0.11 -0.95
N LEU A 146 3.59 0.48 -0.30
CA LEU A 146 3.42 1.43 0.79
C LEU A 146 3.74 2.84 0.27
N SER A 147 2.79 3.75 0.36
CA SER A 147 2.98 5.15 -0.02
C SER A 147 2.71 6.07 1.17
N PHE A 148 3.54 7.09 1.30
CA PHE A 148 3.40 8.16 2.26
C PHE A 148 3.04 9.45 1.52
N VAL A 149 2.01 10.14 1.98
CA VAL A 149 1.65 11.47 1.50
C VAL A 149 2.10 12.48 2.53
N SER A 150 3.04 13.34 2.16
CA SER A 150 3.49 14.45 2.99
C SER A 150 2.96 15.76 2.42
N LEU A 151 2.44 16.63 3.28
CA LEU A 151 1.86 17.91 2.88
C LEU A 151 2.73 19.08 3.30
N MET A 152 2.72 20.13 2.47
CA MET A 152 3.24 21.46 2.81
C MET A 152 2.40 22.54 2.11
N PRO A 153 2.47 23.81 2.54
CA PRO A 153 1.83 24.90 1.81
C PRO A 153 2.34 24.97 0.36
N LEU A 154 1.43 25.09 -0.61
CA LEU A 154 1.78 25.11 -2.03
C LEU A 154 2.73 26.27 -2.36
N ALA A 155 2.54 27.43 -1.71
CA ALA A 155 3.41 28.60 -1.86
C ALA A 155 4.86 28.38 -1.40
N GLN A 156 5.10 27.34 -0.60
CA GLN A 156 6.44 26.98 -0.11
C GLN A 156 7.04 25.81 -0.89
N ALA A 157 6.26 25.14 -1.76
CA ALA A 157 6.66 23.90 -2.39
C ALA A 157 7.67 24.12 -3.52
N SER A 158 8.83 23.48 -3.40
CA SER A 158 9.88 23.40 -4.40
C SER A 158 10.65 22.09 -4.24
N PRO A 159 11.46 21.68 -5.24
CA PRO A 159 12.35 20.53 -5.07
C PRO A 159 13.25 20.63 -3.82
N ASP A 160 13.76 21.83 -3.50
CA ASP A 160 14.66 22.07 -2.37
C ASP A 160 13.96 22.02 -1.00
N THR A 161 12.64 22.14 -0.98
CA THR A 161 11.85 22.20 0.26
C THR A 161 10.96 20.98 0.45
N ALA A 162 10.86 20.08 -0.53
CA ALA A 162 10.06 18.87 -0.48
C ALA A 162 10.36 18.01 0.77
N GLY A 163 11.64 17.96 1.18
CA GLY A 163 12.08 17.28 2.40
C GLY A 163 11.43 17.77 3.70
N GLN A 164 10.87 18.97 3.70
CA GLN A 164 10.22 19.60 4.87
C GLN A 164 8.73 19.30 4.96
N ALA A 165 8.12 18.75 3.89
CA ALA A 165 6.72 18.36 3.89
C ALA A 165 6.48 17.32 4.99
N ARG A 166 5.33 17.41 5.66
CA ARG A 166 5.03 16.59 6.84
C ARG A 166 3.99 15.53 6.52
N LEU A 167 4.23 14.32 7.02
CA LEU A 167 3.37 13.15 6.85
C LEU A 167 1.92 13.49 7.22
N ASP A 168 0.99 13.19 6.33
CA ASP A 168 -0.43 13.43 6.51
C ASP A 168 -1.26 12.16 6.24
N ALA A 169 -0.82 11.32 5.29
CA ALA A 169 -1.46 10.05 5.00
C ALA A 169 -0.46 8.90 4.80
N VAL A 170 -0.89 7.70 5.15
CA VAL A 170 -0.23 6.43 4.85
C VAL A 170 -1.19 5.58 4.03
N ILE A 171 -0.69 5.03 2.92
CA ILE A 171 -1.43 4.22 1.98
C ILE A 171 -0.76 2.85 1.87
N LEU A 172 -1.53 1.79 2.03
CA LEU A 172 -1.12 0.42 1.74
C LEU A 172 -2.04 -0.15 0.68
N ALA A 173 -1.49 -0.60 -0.44
CA ALA A 173 -2.31 -1.06 -1.56
C ALA A 173 -1.67 -2.20 -2.35
N HIS A 174 -2.51 -2.95 -3.07
CA HIS A 174 -2.06 -3.87 -4.10
C HIS A 174 -1.43 -3.08 -5.24
N GLY A 175 -0.19 -3.42 -5.58
CA GLY A 175 0.54 -2.82 -6.69
C GLY A 175 -0.25 -2.80 -8.00
N PRO A 176 -0.84 -3.94 -8.46
CA PRO A 176 -1.65 -3.95 -9.67
C PRO A 176 -2.85 -3.00 -9.63
N TYR A 177 -3.45 -2.79 -8.45
CA TYR A 177 -4.51 -1.80 -8.30
C TYR A 177 -3.96 -0.37 -8.49
N LEU A 178 -2.84 -0.04 -7.84
CA LEU A 178 -2.19 1.26 -8.04
C LEU A 178 -1.73 1.47 -9.50
N ASP A 179 -1.31 0.43 -10.20
CA ASP A 179 -0.96 0.54 -11.62
C ASP A 179 -2.14 1.00 -12.48
N THR A 180 -3.38 0.69 -12.08
CA THR A 180 -4.59 1.16 -12.77
C THR A 180 -4.92 2.62 -12.48
N ILE A 181 -4.79 3.07 -11.23
CA ILE A 181 -5.23 4.40 -10.82
C ILE A 181 -4.11 5.46 -10.84
N TRP A 182 -2.86 5.04 -10.69
CA TRP A 182 -1.67 5.89 -10.65
C TRP A 182 -0.72 5.65 -11.84
N GLY A 183 -0.89 4.55 -12.58
CA GLY A 183 -0.19 4.26 -13.84
C GLY A 183 0.95 3.24 -13.70
N ALA A 184 0.97 2.25 -14.59
CA ALA A 184 1.83 1.05 -14.48
C ALA A 184 3.35 1.26 -14.56
N ASN A 185 3.83 2.36 -15.13
CA ASN A 185 5.27 2.60 -15.29
C ASN A 185 5.85 3.21 -14.01
N ARG A 186 6.45 2.37 -13.17
CA ARG A 186 7.09 2.75 -11.91
C ARG A 186 8.56 3.09 -12.14
N GLY A 187 8.88 4.37 -12.20
CA GLY A 187 10.27 4.84 -12.23
C GLY A 187 10.93 4.60 -10.87
N ARG A 188 12.03 3.85 -10.84
CA ARG A 188 12.84 3.64 -9.62
C ARG A 188 13.87 4.75 -9.49
N LEU A 189 13.84 5.48 -8.38
CA LEU A 189 14.78 6.56 -8.13
C LEU A 189 16.14 6.02 -7.68
N GLU A 190 17.15 6.89 -7.67
CA GLU A 190 18.51 6.51 -7.32
C GLU A 190 18.57 5.87 -5.93
N GLY A 191 19.35 4.79 -5.81
CA GLY A 191 19.51 4.04 -4.56
C GLY A 191 18.30 3.18 -4.16
N TYR A 192 17.20 3.20 -4.92
CA TYR A 192 15.99 2.47 -4.56
C TYR A 192 16.19 0.95 -4.48
N ARG A 193 15.61 0.37 -3.43
CA ARG A 193 15.36 -1.05 -3.25
C ARG A 193 13.98 -1.23 -2.59
N PRO A 194 13.26 -2.34 -2.87
CA PRO A 194 12.11 -2.72 -2.06
C PRO A 194 12.48 -2.75 -0.59
N ILE A 195 11.54 -2.34 0.27
CA ILE A 195 11.76 -2.29 1.72
C ILE A 195 11.35 -3.63 2.36
N PRO A 196 12.00 -4.05 3.45
CA PRO A 196 11.46 -5.13 4.28
C PRO A 196 10.03 -4.82 4.71
N ASP A 197 9.23 -5.85 5.00
CA ASP A 197 7.86 -5.67 5.50
C ASP A 197 7.87 -4.84 6.80
N PRO A 198 7.37 -3.60 6.79
CA PRO A 198 7.44 -2.72 7.96
C PRO A 198 6.34 -3.04 8.99
N PHE A 199 5.51 -4.05 8.72
CA PHE A 199 4.44 -4.53 9.61
C PHE A 199 4.81 -5.86 10.29
N ALA A 200 5.93 -6.48 9.92
CA ALA A 200 6.44 -7.67 10.59
C ALA A 200 7.21 -7.28 11.86
N ASP A 201 6.89 -7.94 12.98
CA ASP A 201 7.65 -7.86 14.25
C ASP A 201 9.02 -8.56 14.15
#